data_AF-A0A1I0ELL0-F1
#
_entry.id   AF-A0A1I0ELL0-F1
#
_cell.length_a   1.000
_cell.length_b   1.000
_cell.length_c   1.000
_cell.angle_alpha   90.00
_cell.angle_beta   90.00
_cell.angle_gamma   90.00
#
_symmetry.space_group_name_H-M   'P 1'
#
loop_
_entity.id
_entity.type
_entity.pdbx_description
1 polymer ?
#
loop_
_entity_poly.entity_id
_entity_poly.type
_entity_poly.pdbx_seq_one_letter_code
_entity_poly.pdbx_strand_id
1 'polypeptide(L)'
;MGKSFLCLRCDQSLMAETSEEVESVRFWSCKSCSSRYTENGEGRLHDRWLMPITLALYGVIYEKEPRKNLEKVTADMRRKGAKFVELLIDHISNELTNPKQRMSDIHQFIHADEQQLRQFLALLRDKLINFSVND
;
A
#
# COMPACT_ATOMS: atom_id res chain seq x y z
N MET A 1 3.57 -2.13 -29.34
CA MET A 1 3.51 -0.99 -28.40
C MET A 1 3.35 -1.54 -27.00
N GLY A 2 4.31 -1.32 -26.09
CA GLY A 2 4.20 -1.79 -24.71
C GLY A 2 3.13 -1.00 -23.96
N LYS A 3 2.45 -1.65 -23.01
CA LYS A 3 1.50 -1.00 -22.10
C LYS A 3 2.25 0.06 -21.28
N SER A 4 1.75 1.29 -21.24
CA SER A 4 2.28 2.37 -20.40
C SER A 4 1.32 2.60 -19.24
N PHE A 5 1.86 2.66 -18.03
CA PHE A 5 1.10 2.92 -16.82
C PHE A 5 1.55 4.22 -16.16
N LEU A 6 0.62 4.85 -15.43
CA LEU A 6 0.88 5.99 -14.57
C LEU A 6 0.98 5.54 -13.11
N CYS A 7 1.81 6.24 -12.35
CA CYS A 7 2.04 5.99 -10.94
C CYS A 7 0.79 6.25 -10.11
N LEU A 8 0.44 5.30 -9.24
CA LEU A 8 -0.74 5.40 -8.36
C LEU A 8 -0.63 6.49 -7.28
N ARG A 9 0.54 7.14 -7.16
CA ARG A 9 0.81 8.21 -6.16
C ARG A 9 0.98 9.59 -6.79
N CYS A 10 1.75 9.69 -7.88
CA CYS A 10 2.15 10.98 -8.46
C CYS A 10 1.83 11.15 -9.95
N ASP A 11 1.11 10.20 -10.56
CA ASP A 11 0.70 10.22 -11.97
C ASP A 11 1.85 10.31 -13.00
N GLN A 12 3.10 10.17 -12.55
CA GLN A 12 4.26 10.06 -13.44
C GLN A 12 4.30 8.70 -14.13
N SER A 13 4.90 8.64 -15.31
CA SER A 13 5.05 7.38 -16.06
C SER A 13 5.85 6.34 -15.26
N LEU A 14 5.38 5.09 -15.32
CA LEU A 14 6.07 3.94 -14.74
C LEU A 14 7.02 3.30 -15.75
N MET A 15 8.12 2.75 -15.23
CA MET A 15 9.00 1.89 -16.01
C MET A 15 8.78 0.45 -15.61
N ALA A 16 8.72 -0.44 -16.60
CA ALA A 16 8.77 -1.87 -16.35
C ALA A 16 10.12 -2.23 -15.72
N GLU A 17 10.09 -3.01 -14.66
CA GLU A 17 11.29 -3.64 -14.11
C GLU A 17 11.46 -5.03 -14.74
N THR A 18 12.65 -5.35 -15.19
CA THR A 18 13.03 -6.70 -15.58
C THR A 18 13.38 -7.49 -14.32
N SER A 19 12.70 -8.62 -14.09
CA SER A 19 13.06 -9.56 -13.03
C SER A 19 13.19 -10.95 -13.63
N GLU A 20 14.38 -11.54 -13.51
CA GLU A 20 14.67 -12.89 -13.98
C GLU A 20 14.13 -13.97 -13.03
N GLU A 21 13.71 -13.59 -11.81
CA GLU A 21 13.35 -14.51 -10.73
C GLU A 21 11.89 -14.97 -10.79
N VAL A 22 11.00 -14.21 -11.43
CA VAL A 22 9.55 -14.51 -11.48
C VAL A 22 8.96 -14.14 -12.84
N GLU A 23 9.10 -15.02 -13.83
CA GLU A 23 8.67 -14.78 -15.22
C GLU A 23 7.16 -14.46 -15.36
N SER A 24 6.33 -14.89 -14.41
CA SER A 24 4.88 -14.71 -14.43
C SER A 24 4.40 -13.38 -13.83
N VAL A 25 5.27 -12.61 -13.18
CA VAL A 25 4.90 -11.38 -12.47
C VAL A 25 5.55 -10.17 -13.13
N ARG A 26 4.73 -9.18 -13.48
CA ARG A 26 5.22 -7.93 -14.08
C ARG A 26 5.35 -6.87 -13.00
N PHE A 27 6.54 -6.29 -12.93
CA PHE A 27 6.91 -5.28 -11.95
C PHE A 27 7.04 -3.90 -12.60
N TRP A 28 6.71 -2.88 -11.84
CA TRP A 28 6.75 -1.49 -12.30
C TRP A 28 7.30 -0.58 -11.20
N SER A 29 8.15 0.38 -11.57
CA SER A 29 8.68 1.40 -10.65
C SER A 29 8.40 2.81 -11.13
N CYS A 30 8.19 3.71 -10.18
CA CYS A 30 8.18 5.14 -10.40
C CYS A 30 9.51 5.75 -9.93
N LYS A 31 10.25 6.40 -10.82
CA LYS A 31 11.48 7.15 -10.47
C LYS A 31 11.21 8.41 -9.65
N SER A 32 10.01 8.99 -9.75
CA SER A 32 9.70 10.27 -9.10
C SER A 32 9.40 10.13 -7.62
N CYS A 33 8.72 9.06 -7.20
CA CYS A 33 8.34 8.85 -5.79
C CYS A 33 8.81 7.50 -5.23
N SER A 34 9.66 6.78 -5.98
CA SER A 34 10.21 5.47 -5.61
C SER A 34 9.16 4.39 -5.31
N SER A 35 7.89 4.61 -5.70
CA SER A 35 6.83 3.62 -5.52
C SER A 35 7.00 2.47 -6.50
N ARG A 36 6.69 1.26 -6.02
CA ARG A 36 6.82 0.02 -6.79
C ARG A 36 5.50 -0.74 -6.79
N TYR A 37 5.17 -1.31 -7.94
CA TYR A 37 3.89 -1.95 -8.20
C TYR A 37 4.08 -3.32 -8.83
N THR A 38 3.05 -4.13 -8.67
CA THR A 38 2.88 -5.41 -9.36
C THR A 38 1.60 -5.34 -10.21
N GLU A 39 1.62 -5.94 -11.40
CA GLU A 39 0.44 -6.15 -12.24
C GLU A 39 -0.17 -7.53 -11.95
N ASN A 40 -1.46 -7.58 -11.61
CA ASN A 40 -2.18 -8.84 -11.43
C ASN A 40 -2.58 -9.48 -12.78
N GLY A 41 -3.16 -10.69 -12.74
CA GLY A 41 -3.58 -11.43 -13.95
C GLY A 41 -4.64 -10.73 -14.81
N GLU A 42 -5.34 -9.74 -14.26
CA GLU A 42 -6.34 -8.91 -14.96
C GLU A 42 -5.74 -7.60 -15.49
N GLY A 43 -4.42 -7.41 -15.34
CA GLY A 43 -3.71 -6.25 -15.85
C GLY A 43 -3.87 -4.98 -15.01
N ARG A 44 -4.29 -5.11 -13.73
CA ARG A 44 -4.38 -3.98 -12.78
C ARG A 44 -3.13 -3.87 -11.93
N LEU A 45 -2.75 -2.64 -11.62
CA LEU A 45 -1.65 -2.36 -10.71
C LEU A 45 -2.11 -2.32 -9.26
N HIS A 46 -1.26 -2.84 -8.38
CA HIS A 46 -1.35 -2.65 -6.94
C HIS A 46 0.05 -2.48 -6.35
N ASP A 47 0.13 -1.95 -5.14
CA ASP A 47 1.39 -1.82 -4.40
C ASP A 47 2.12 -3.17 -4.31
N ARG A 48 3.42 -3.17 -4.61
CA ARG A 48 4.28 -4.35 -4.49
C ARG A 48 4.46 -4.75 -3.01
N TRP A 49 4.95 -5.96 -2.78
CA TRP A 49 5.44 -6.36 -1.46
C TRP A 49 6.40 -5.32 -0.87
N LEU A 50 6.35 -5.21 0.46
CA LEU A 50 7.17 -4.27 1.23
C LEU A 50 6.91 -2.77 0.97
N MET A 51 5.95 -2.41 0.11
CA MET A 51 5.48 -1.03 0.03
C MET A 51 4.74 -0.62 1.32
N PRO A 52 4.70 0.68 1.68
CA PRO A 52 4.16 1.12 2.97
C PRO A 52 2.74 0.61 3.26
N ILE A 53 1.80 0.78 2.32
CA ILE A 53 0.42 0.30 2.50
C ILE A 53 0.40 -1.23 2.61
N THR A 54 1.14 -1.93 1.75
CA THR A 54 1.24 -3.40 1.79
C THR A 54 1.72 -3.91 3.16
N LEU A 55 2.75 -3.28 3.72
CA LEU A 55 3.28 -3.62 5.05
C LEU A 55 2.25 -3.41 6.17
N ALA A 56 1.46 -2.34 6.11
CA ALA A 56 0.39 -2.11 7.06
C ALA A 56 -0.72 -3.17 6.94
N LEU A 57 -1.10 -3.51 5.71
CA LEU A 57 -2.17 -4.48 5.44
C LEU A 57 -1.79 -5.93 5.79
N TYR A 58 -0.49 -6.27 5.82
CA TYR A 58 -0.04 -7.58 6.30
C TYR A 58 -0.49 -7.87 7.74
N GLY A 59 -0.66 -6.84 8.57
CA GLY A 59 -1.16 -7.00 9.93
C GLY A 59 -2.62 -7.39 10.05
N VAL A 60 -3.38 -7.43 8.95
CA VAL A 60 -4.83 -7.70 8.95
C VAL A 60 -5.27 -8.76 7.93
N ILE A 61 -4.35 -9.46 7.26
CA ILE A 61 -4.67 -10.50 6.25
C ILE A 61 -5.68 -11.54 6.76
N TYR A 62 -5.46 -12.01 7.99
CA TYR A 62 -6.23 -13.08 8.62
C TYR A 62 -7.32 -12.58 9.56
N GLU A 63 -7.52 -11.26 9.66
CA GLU A 63 -8.39 -10.68 10.68
C GLU A 63 -9.83 -10.50 10.19
N LYS A 64 -10.78 -11.00 10.97
CA LYS A 64 -12.22 -10.76 10.73
C LYS A 64 -12.62 -9.31 10.97
N GLU A 65 -11.95 -8.67 11.92
CA GLU A 65 -12.16 -7.26 12.26
C GLU A 65 -10.81 -6.54 12.25
N PRO A 66 -10.34 -6.04 11.09
CA PRO A 66 -9.03 -5.41 10.95
C PRO A 66 -8.69 -4.37 12.03
N ARG A 67 -9.70 -3.63 12.49
CA ARG A 67 -9.58 -2.64 13.59
C ARG A 67 -9.00 -3.19 14.88
N LYS A 68 -9.15 -4.50 15.16
CA LYS A 68 -8.61 -5.13 16.39
C LYS A 68 -7.08 -5.10 16.43
N ASN A 69 -6.44 -5.11 15.27
CA ASN A 69 -4.98 -5.05 15.17
C ASN A 69 -4.44 -3.62 15.00
N LEU A 70 -5.27 -2.58 15.08
CA LEU A 70 -4.87 -1.19 14.86
C LEU A 70 -3.71 -0.76 15.77
N GLU A 71 -3.78 -1.04 17.07
CA GLU A 71 -2.71 -0.68 18.03
C GLU A 71 -1.38 -1.35 17.68
N LYS A 72 -1.43 -2.66 17.43
CA LYS A 72 -0.26 -3.46 17.07
C LYS A 72 0.37 -2.94 15.77
N VAL A 73 -0.44 -2.77 14.72
CA VAL A 73 0.06 -2.28 13.43
C VAL A 73 0.62 -0.87 13.56
N THR A 74 -0.02 0.01 14.32
CA THR A 74 0.50 1.36 14.58
C THR A 74 1.89 1.30 15.22
N ALA A 75 2.07 0.49 16.27
CA ALA A 75 3.36 0.31 16.91
C ALA A 75 4.41 -0.27 15.95
N ASP A 76 4.02 -1.26 15.12
CA ASP A 76 4.90 -1.89 14.13
C ASP A 76 5.36 -0.88 13.06
N MET A 77 4.46 0.01 12.60
CA MET A 77 4.78 1.04 11.62
C MET A 77 5.68 2.13 12.24
N ARG A 78 5.43 2.54 13.48
CA ARG A 78 6.29 3.51 14.19
C ARG A 78 7.73 3.00 14.36
N ARG A 79 7.91 1.72 14.66
CA ARG A 79 9.26 1.12 14.80
C ARG A 79 10.08 1.15 13.50
N LYS A 80 9.46 1.42 12.34
CA LYS A 80 10.18 1.62 11.07
C LYS A 80 10.77 3.03 10.91
N GLY A 81 10.45 3.96 11.82
CA GLY A 81 11.03 5.30 11.90
C GLY A 81 10.15 6.38 11.26
N ALA A 82 10.42 7.64 11.63
CA ALA A 82 9.60 8.81 11.26
C ALA A 82 9.40 8.97 9.75
N LYS A 83 10.49 8.89 8.96
CA LYS A 83 10.42 9.01 7.49
C LYS A 83 9.51 7.96 6.85
N PHE A 84 9.49 6.73 7.40
CA PHE A 84 8.59 5.69 6.90
C PHE A 84 7.13 6.01 7.27
N VAL A 85 6.89 6.50 8.49
CA VAL A 85 5.55 6.88 8.96
C VAL A 85 4.99 8.04 8.13
N GLU A 86 5.78 9.07 7.86
CA GLU A 86 5.40 10.19 6.97
C GLU A 86 5.00 9.67 5.58
N LEU A 87 5.86 8.84 4.97
CA LEU A 87 5.57 8.25 3.65
C LEU A 87 4.30 7.38 3.66
N LEU A 88 4.09 6.60 4.73
CA LEU A 88 2.89 5.78 4.90
C LEU A 88 1.63 6.65 5.00
N ILE A 89 1.67 7.72 5.80
CA ILE A 89 0.57 8.68 5.94
C ILE A 89 0.24 9.30 4.58
N ASP A 90 1.25 9.74 3.83
CA ASP A 90 1.07 10.32 2.50
C ASP A 90 0.46 9.31 1.52
N HIS A 91 0.96 8.07 1.51
CA HIS A 91 0.45 7.03 0.64
C HIS A 91 -1.01 6.71 0.95
N ILE A 92 -1.36 6.54 2.23
CA ILE A 92 -2.74 6.27 2.66
C ILE A 92 -3.64 7.46 2.31
N SER A 93 -3.18 8.70 2.56
CA SER A 93 -3.97 9.90 2.29
C SER A 93 -4.30 10.02 0.80
N ASN A 94 -3.30 9.86 -0.07
CA ASN A 94 -3.51 9.86 -1.52
C ASN A 94 -4.48 8.75 -1.96
N GLU A 95 -4.32 7.53 -1.43
CA GLU A 95 -5.17 6.39 -1.78
C GLU A 95 -6.63 6.58 -1.31
N LEU A 96 -6.86 7.21 -0.17
CA LEU A 96 -8.21 7.46 0.35
C LEU A 96 -8.90 8.61 -0.37
N THR A 97 -8.16 9.64 -0.79
CA THR A 97 -8.71 10.79 -1.53
C THR A 97 -8.96 10.43 -3.00
N ASN A 98 -8.07 9.66 -3.62
CA ASN A 98 -8.18 9.26 -5.02
C ASN A 98 -7.82 7.77 -5.18
N PRO A 99 -8.78 6.86 -4.93
CA PRO A 99 -8.58 5.42 -5.02
C PRO A 99 -8.13 4.98 -6.42
N LYS A 100 -6.91 4.44 -6.54
CA LYS A 100 -6.32 4.04 -7.84
C LYS A 100 -5.94 2.55 -7.92
N GLN A 101 -6.04 1.83 -6.81
CA GLN A 101 -5.85 0.37 -6.75
C GLN A 101 -6.94 -0.24 -5.86
N ARG A 102 -7.22 -1.52 -6.05
CA ARG A 102 -8.04 -2.28 -5.11
C ARG A 102 -7.13 -2.82 -4.02
N MET A 103 -7.46 -2.56 -2.75
CA MET A 103 -6.68 -3.07 -1.62
C MET A 103 -6.67 -4.60 -1.62
N SER A 104 -7.80 -5.20 -2.01
CA SER A 104 -7.95 -6.65 -2.18
C SER A 104 -7.06 -7.28 -3.26
N ASP A 105 -6.49 -6.49 -4.19
CA ASP A 105 -5.52 -7.00 -5.17
C ASP A 105 -4.11 -7.19 -4.54
N ILE A 106 -3.82 -6.56 -3.38
CA ILE A 106 -2.48 -6.59 -2.75
C ILE A 106 -2.13 -7.98 -2.17
N HIS A 107 -3.13 -8.68 -1.63
CA HIS A 107 -2.98 -10.01 -1.04
C HIS A 107 -4.33 -10.73 -1.03
N GLN A 108 -4.31 -12.06 -0.89
CA GLN A 108 -5.53 -12.80 -0.54
C GLN A 108 -5.91 -12.52 0.91
N PHE A 109 -6.84 -11.59 1.13
CA PHE A 109 -7.44 -11.34 2.46
C PHE A 109 -8.53 -12.38 2.72
N ILE A 110 -8.51 -13.01 3.89
CA ILE A 110 -9.42 -14.14 4.18
C ILE A 110 -10.84 -13.65 4.53
N HIS A 111 -10.91 -12.54 5.25
CA HIS A 111 -12.18 -12.07 5.83
C HIS A 111 -12.52 -10.62 5.49
N ALA A 112 -11.51 -9.75 5.39
CA ALA A 112 -11.73 -8.33 5.17
C ALA A 112 -12.09 -8.03 3.71
N ASP A 113 -13.18 -7.30 3.51
CA ASP A 113 -13.53 -6.74 2.20
C ASP A 113 -12.80 -5.42 1.91
N GLU A 114 -12.97 -4.90 0.69
CA GLU A 114 -12.36 -3.65 0.24
C GLU A 114 -12.69 -2.45 1.14
N GLN A 115 -13.92 -2.37 1.64
CA GLN A 115 -14.38 -1.27 2.50
C GLN A 115 -13.71 -1.36 3.87
N GLN A 116 -13.65 -2.55 4.46
CA GLN A 116 -13.01 -2.80 5.75
C GLN A 116 -11.51 -2.51 5.70
N LEU A 117 -10.84 -2.85 4.60
CA LEU A 117 -9.43 -2.53 4.39
C LEU A 117 -9.20 -1.02 4.32
N ARG A 118 -10.04 -0.27 3.59
CA ARG A 118 -9.93 1.20 3.53
C ARG A 118 -10.25 1.88 4.86
N GLN A 119 -11.26 1.38 5.57
CA GLN A 119 -11.57 1.87 6.93
C GLN A 119 -10.41 1.64 7.88
N PHE A 120 -9.76 0.47 7.82
CA PHE A 120 -8.57 0.19 8.60
C PHE A 120 -7.42 1.17 8.28
N LEU A 121 -7.16 1.43 6.99
CA LEU A 121 -6.13 2.39 6.59
C LEU A 121 -6.44 3.81 7.07
N ALA A 122 -7.70 4.25 7.01
CA ALA A 122 -8.12 5.55 7.52
C ALA A 122 -7.84 5.68 9.03
N LEU A 123 -8.24 4.68 9.81
CA LEU A 123 -7.98 4.65 11.26
C LEU A 123 -6.47 4.64 11.57
N LEU A 124 -5.69 3.88 10.81
CA LEU A 124 -4.24 3.82 10.97
C LEU A 124 -3.59 5.18 10.69
N ARG A 125 -3.96 5.84 9.58
CA ARG A 125 -3.46 7.18 9.24
C ARG A 125 -3.76 8.17 10.36
N ASP A 126 -5.01 8.25 10.79
CA ASP A 126 -5.44 9.22 11.81
C ASP A 126 -4.68 9.00 13.12
N LYS A 127 -4.48 7.74 13.49
CA LYS A 127 -3.71 7.39 14.68
C LYS A 127 -2.23 7.74 14.55
N LEU A 128 -1.61 7.50 13.39
CA LEU A 128 -0.21 7.86 13.14
C LEU A 128 0.00 9.38 13.16
N ILE A 129 -0.91 10.16 12.55
CA ILE A 129 -0.89 11.63 12.61
C ILE A 129 -0.94 12.13 14.05
N ASN A 130 -1.83 11.58 14.87
CA ASN A 130 -1.96 11.97 16.27
C ASN A 130 -0.69 11.69 17.09
N PHE A 131 0.14 10.72 16.70
CA PHE A 131 1.44 10.53 17.34
C PHE A 131 2.48 11.53 16.86
N SER A 132 2.51 11.84 15.57
CA SER A 132 3.46 12.81 14.99
C SER A 132 3.31 14.25 15.52
N VAL A 133 2.16 14.60 16.09
CA VAL A 133 1.91 15.91 16.71
C VAL A 133 2.36 15.97 18.19
N ASN A 134 2.54 14.81 18.84
CA ASN A 134 2.82 14.71 20.27
C ASN A 134 4.26 14.26 20.61
N ASP A 135 5.08 13.98 19.58
CA ASP A 135 6.52 13.71 19.68
C ASP A 135 7.31 15.00 19.35
#